data_AF-A0A482CYJ2-F1
#
_entry.id   AF-A0A482CYJ2-F1
#
_cell.length_a   1.000
_cell.length_b   1.000
_cell.length_c   1.000
_cell.angle_alpha   90.00
_cell.angle_beta   90.00
_cell.angle_gamma   90.00
#
_symmetry.space_group_name_H-M   'P 1'
#
loop_
_entity.id
_entity.type
_entity.pdbx_description
1 polymer ?
#
loop_
_entity_poly.entity_id
_entity_poly.type
_entity_poly.pdbx_seq_one_letter_code
_entity_poly.pdbx_strand_id
1 'polypeptide(L)'
;MFTSFGDMVGGVLGFNSNTKKSDVGAYFKKVHDTVEGTKTSLEKIVADMKNEGNPNAEATDTAVKKLVSETLSKIIEGVKTASEVIGDAREPIGNIAATNVAGAAGTSIDSLVNGIKSIVEVVLGKDEGNSDAENDKKASDGSTAITDNGGIDEAGKLFGTTAIASVDNAAKKSAADAAKSYWSSKWCGYIYKL
;
A
#
# COMPACT_ATOMS: atom_id res chain seq x y z
N MET A 1 22.06 -7.56 11.07
CA MET A 1 20.96 -6.58 11.21
C MET A 1 20.82 -5.68 9.99
N PHE A 2 21.85 -4.90 9.61
CA PHE A 2 21.73 -3.97 8.47
C PHE A 2 21.69 -4.67 7.10
N THR A 3 22.26 -5.87 6.97
CA THR A 3 22.18 -6.69 5.75
C THR A 3 20.76 -7.18 5.46
N SER A 4 20.03 -7.62 6.49
CA SER A 4 18.62 -8.03 6.40
C SER A 4 17.68 -6.88 6.01
N PHE A 5 18.05 -5.62 6.28
CA PHE A 5 17.33 -4.46 5.74
C PHE A 5 17.59 -4.25 4.24
N GLY A 6 18.81 -4.54 3.77
CA GLY A 6 19.18 -4.50 2.34
C GLY A 6 18.40 -5.51 1.49
N ASP A 7 18.16 -6.72 2.01
CA ASP A 7 17.35 -7.76 1.35
C ASP A 7 15.86 -7.34 1.18
N MET A 8 15.40 -6.36 1.96
CA MET A 8 14.06 -5.77 1.86
C MET A 8 13.95 -4.85 0.63
N VAL A 9 15.01 -4.09 0.32
CA VAL A 9 15.07 -3.18 -0.85
C VAL A 9 15.25 -3.96 -2.16
N GLY A 10 15.90 -5.13 -2.13
CA GLY A 10 16.05 -5.99 -3.31
C GLY A 10 14.78 -6.76 -3.73
N GLY A 11 13.75 -6.77 -2.88
CA GLY A 11 12.51 -7.54 -3.07
C GLY A 11 11.28 -6.68 -3.35
N VAL A 12 11.42 -5.58 -4.09
CA VAL A 12 10.28 -4.75 -4.51
C VAL A 12 9.27 -5.62 -5.26
N LEU A 13 7.99 -5.47 -4.94
CA LEU A 13 6.89 -6.08 -5.68
C LEU A 13 6.99 -5.69 -7.16
N GLY A 14 7.48 -6.60 -7.99
CA GLY A 14 7.45 -6.49 -9.45
C GLY A 14 6.04 -6.76 -9.96
N PHE A 15 5.17 -5.74 -9.89
CA PHE A 15 3.80 -5.86 -10.38
C PHE A 15 3.78 -6.23 -11.87
N ASN A 16 2.97 -7.23 -12.21
CA ASN A 16 2.63 -7.60 -13.58
C ASN A 16 1.15 -8.01 -13.65
N SER A 17 0.67 -8.34 -14.85
CA SER A 17 -0.75 -8.70 -15.08
C SER A 17 -1.22 -9.92 -14.27
N ASN A 18 -0.30 -10.76 -13.80
CA ASN A 18 -0.59 -11.97 -13.05
C ASN A 18 -0.35 -11.81 -11.53
N THR A 19 0.04 -10.62 -11.06
CA THR A 19 0.22 -10.39 -9.62
C THR A 19 -1.11 -10.54 -8.89
N LYS A 20 -1.13 -11.41 -7.89
CA LYS A 20 -2.31 -11.79 -7.14
C LYS A 20 -2.48 -10.89 -5.92
N LYS A 21 -3.72 -10.79 -5.43
CA LYS A 21 -3.99 -10.13 -4.14
C LYS A 21 -3.20 -10.78 -3.00
N SER A 22 -3.08 -12.10 -2.99
CA SER A 22 -2.25 -12.85 -2.03
C SER A 22 -0.77 -12.46 -2.06
N ASP A 23 -0.24 -12.06 -3.22
CA ASP A 23 1.17 -11.64 -3.33
C ASP A 23 1.41 -10.31 -2.61
N VAL A 24 0.41 -9.41 -2.63
CA VAL A 24 0.43 -8.17 -1.85
C VAL A 24 0.36 -8.47 -0.35
N GLY A 25 -0.51 -9.40 0.05
CA GLY A 25 -0.59 -9.86 1.44
C GLY A 25 0.74 -10.48 1.92
N ALA A 26 1.38 -11.28 1.08
CA ALA A 26 2.68 -11.88 1.36
C ALA A 26 3.79 -10.83 1.50
N TYR A 27 3.74 -9.76 0.70
CA TYR A 27 4.68 -8.64 0.84
C TYR A 27 4.55 -7.95 2.20
N PHE A 28 3.34 -7.58 2.62
CA PHE A 28 3.17 -6.99 3.95
C PHE A 28 3.65 -7.95 5.05
N LYS A 29 3.35 -9.26 4.96
CA LYS A 29 3.90 -10.24 5.92
C LYS A 29 5.43 -10.27 5.94
N LYS A 30 6.09 -10.22 4.78
CA LYS A 30 7.55 -10.15 4.70
C LYS A 30 8.10 -8.90 5.37
N VAL A 31 7.46 -7.74 5.17
CA VAL A 31 7.83 -6.49 5.85
C VAL A 31 7.67 -6.64 7.36
N HIS A 32 6.55 -7.18 7.83
CA HIS A 32 6.29 -7.44 9.25
C HIS A 32 7.41 -8.27 9.87
N ASP A 33 7.70 -9.45 9.30
CA ASP A 33 8.68 -10.38 9.85
C ASP A 33 10.09 -9.79 9.88
N THR A 34 10.43 -8.98 8.87
CA THR A 34 11.73 -8.31 8.79
C THR A 34 11.89 -7.22 9.86
N VAL A 35 10.85 -6.40 10.06
CA VAL A 35 10.86 -5.33 11.06
C VAL A 35 10.83 -5.90 12.47
N GLU A 36 10.02 -6.93 12.72
CA GLU A 36 9.98 -7.66 13.99
C GLU A 36 11.34 -8.31 14.29
N GLY A 37 11.94 -9.01 13.31
CA GLY A 37 13.28 -9.60 13.47
C GLY A 37 14.36 -8.56 13.78
N THR A 38 14.25 -7.36 13.20
CA THR A 38 15.15 -6.24 13.50
C THR A 38 14.97 -5.75 14.93
N LYS A 39 13.72 -5.55 15.37
CA LYS A 39 13.38 -5.16 16.74
C LYS A 39 13.95 -6.16 17.75
N THR A 40 13.64 -7.45 17.61
CA THR A 40 14.15 -8.50 18.51
C THR A 40 15.68 -8.52 18.55
N SER A 41 16.33 -8.33 17.40
CA SER A 41 17.79 -8.35 17.35
C SER A 41 18.43 -7.14 18.02
N LEU A 42 17.82 -5.96 17.93
CA LEU A 42 18.29 -4.75 18.64
C LEU A 42 18.13 -4.90 20.16
N GLU A 43 16.98 -5.40 20.61
CA GLU A 43 16.75 -5.68 22.04
C GLU A 43 17.75 -6.71 22.59
N LYS A 44 18.07 -7.74 21.80
CA LYS A 44 19.10 -8.72 22.14
C LYS A 44 20.50 -8.10 22.27
N ILE A 45 20.91 -7.25 21.31
CA ILE A 45 22.20 -6.55 21.40
C ILE A 45 22.29 -5.75 22.71
N VAL A 46 21.23 -5.03 23.08
CA VAL A 46 21.22 -4.25 24.33
C VAL A 46 21.35 -5.16 25.55
N ALA A 47 20.66 -6.30 25.58
CA ALA A 47 20.76 -7.26 26.67
C ALA A 47 22.19 -7.83 26.79
N ASP A 48 22.80 -8.21 25.66
CA ASP A 48 24.16 -8.74 25.62
C ASP A 48 25.17 -7.67 26.08
N MET A 49 25.03 -6.42 25.64
CA MET A 49 25.86 -5.29 26.12
C MET A 49 25.78 -5.09 27.63
N LYS A 50 24.58 -5.21 28.22
CA LYS A 50 24.40 -5.10 29.68
C LYS A 50 25.10 -6.25 30.42
N ASN A 51 24.98 -7.46 29.91
CA ASN A 51 25.62 -8.65 30.49
C ASN A 51 27.15 -8.57 30.43
N GLU A 52 27.71 -7.98 29.37
CA GLU A 52 29.14 -7.80 29.18
C GLU A 52 29.72 -6.59 29.93
N GLY A 53 28.89 -5.83 30.67
CA GLY A 53 29.33 -4.65 31.41
C GLY A 53 29.77 -3.50 30.50
N ASN A 54 29.19 -3.42 29.29
CA ASN A 54 29.54 -2.38 28.33
C ASN A 54 29.13 -1.00 28.89
N PRO A 55 30.05 -0.03 28.99
CA PRO A 55 29.77 1.28 29.58
C PRO A 55 28.74 2.10 28.78
N ASN A 56 28.51 1.75 27.51
CA ASN A 56 27.52 2.41 26.64
C ASN A 56 26.15 1.71 26.64
N ALA A 57 25.95 0.64 27.42
CA ALA A 57 24.73 -0.17 27.38
C ALA A 57 23.47 0.64 27.70
N GLU A 58 23.51 1.53 28.70
CA GLU A 58 22.35 2.34 29.10
C GLU A 58 21.95 3.40 28.06
N ALA A 59 22.95 4.07 27.47
CA ALA A 59 22.72 5.01 26.38
C ALA A 59 22.14 4.31 25.15
N THR A 60 22.66 3.11 24.84
CA THR A 60 22.18 2.29 23.72
C THR A 60 20.76 1.78 23.98
N ASP A 61 20.46 1.31 25.19
CA ASP A 61 19.11 0.88 25.59
C ASP A 61 18.09 1.99 25.41
N THR A 62 18.44 3.22 25.82
CA THR A 62 17.57 4.39 25.66
C THR A 62 17.28 4.67 24.19
N ALA A 63 18.31 4.67 23.34
CA ALA A 63 18.14 4.89 21.90
C ALA A 63 17.33 3.77 21.23
N VAL A 64 17.60 2.51 21.57
CA VAL A 64 16.89 1.34 21.03
C VAL A 64 15.43 1.35 21.46
N LYS A 65 15.13 1.58 22.75
CA LYS A 65 13.74 1.69 23.23
C LYS A 65 12.97 2.77 22.51
N LYS A 66 13.59 3.93 22.26
CA LYS A 66 12.99 5.02 21.52
C LYS A 66 12.69 4.62 20.07
N LEU A 67 13.67 4.03 19.37
CA LEU A 67 13.48 3.54 18.01
C LEU A 67 12.38 2.46 17.91
N VAL A 68 12.35 1.54 18.87
CA VAL A 68 11.36 0.46 18.91
C VAL A 68 9.95 1.00 19.18
N SER A 69 9.78 1.88 20.16
CA SER A 69 8.46 2.38 20.56
C SER A 69 7.90 3.44 19.62
N GLU A 70 8.76 4.33 19.10
CA GLU A 70 8.31 5.44 18.26
C GLU A 70 8.19 5.06 16.79
N THR A 71 8.93 4.04 16.33
CA THR A 71 9.04 3.67 14.91
C THR A 71 8.68 2.20 14.66
N LEU A 72 9.51 1.25 15.11
CA LEU A 72 9.38 -0.15 14.66
C LEU A 72 8.04 -0.78 15.06
N SER A 73 7.59 -0.59 16.30
CA SER A 73 6.34 -1.17 16.80
C SER A 73 5.12 -0.65 16.03
N LYS A 74 5.11 0.64 15.68
CA LYS A 74 4.01 1.22 14.89
C LYS A 74 4.00 0.72 13.46
N ILE A 75 5.18 0.53 12.85
CA ILE A 75 5.29 -0.10 11.51
C ILE A 75 4.78 -1.53 11.58
N ILE A 76 5.19 -2.31 12.59
CA ILE A 76 4.73 -3.69 12.81
C ILE A 76 3.19 -3.74 12.91
N GLU A 77 2.59 -2.87 13.71
CA GLU A 77 1.13 -2.79 13.88
C GLU A 77 0.40 -2.40 12.59
N GLY A 78 0.88 -1.38 11.88
CA GLY A 78 0.27 -0.93 10.63
C GLY A 78 0.36 -1.99 9.52
N VAL A 79 1.52 -2.63 9.39
CA VAL A 79 1.76 -3.72 8.42
C VAL A 79 0.90 -4.93 8.75
N LYS A 80 0.81 -5.31 10.04
CA LYS A 80 -0.05 -6.41 10.48
C LYS A 80 -1.50 -6.15 10.09
N THR A 81 -2.02 -4.97 10.44
CA THR A 81 -3.38 -4.54 10.09
C THR A 81 -3.65 -4.61 8.59
N ALA A 82 -2.72 -4.11 7.77
CA ALA A 82 -2.83 -4.20 6.30
C ALA A 82 -2.79 -5.65 5.79
N SER A 83 -1.90 -6.49 6.34
CA SER A 83 -1.71 -7.86 5.88
C SER A 83 -2.88 -8.79 6.21
N GLU A 84 -3.53 -8.59 7.36
CA GLU A 84 -4.63 -9.44 7.84
C GLU A 84 -5.88 -9.30 6.97
N VAL A 85 -6.10 -8.12 6.38
CA VAL A 85 -7.31 -7.80 5.62
C VAL A 85 -7.24 -8.08 4.12
N ILE A 86 -6.02 -8.25 3.57
CA ILE A 86 -5.84 -8.61 2.15
C ILE A 86 -6.24 -10.07 1.88
N GLY A 87 -6.10 -10.95 2.87
CA GLY A 87 -6.42 -12.37 2.76
C GLY A 87 -5.51 -13.14 1.82
N ASP A 88 -5.98 -14.29 1.34
CA ASP A 88 -5.25 -15.24 0.48
C ASP A 88 -5.86 -15.38 -0.93
N ALA A 89 -6.66 -14.39 -1.34
CA ALA A 89 -7.31 -14.31 -2.64
C ALA A 89 -6.29 -14.49 -3.79
N ARG A 90 -6.59 -15.42 -4.70
CA ARG A 90 -5.67 -15.85 -5.78
C ARG A 90 -5.90 -15.12 -7.09
N GLU A 91 -6.96 -14.32 -7.16
CA GLU A 91 -7.29 -13.51 -8.30
C GLU A 91 -6.23 -12.41 -8.52
N PRO A 92 -5.96 -12.04 -9.78
CA PRO A 92 -5.15 -10.88 -10.09
C PRO A 92 -5.70 -9.61 -9.43
N ILE A 93 -4.82 -8.65 -9.13
CA ILE A 93 -5.23 -7.34 -8.58
C ILE A 93 -6.16 -6.60 -9.57
N GLY A 94 -5.85 -6.67 -10.87
CA GLY A 94 -6.65 -6.10 -11.96
C GLY A 94 -7.68 -7.07 -12.54
N ASN A 95 -8.21 -8.01 -11.76
CA ASN A 95 -9.16 -9.00 -12.25
C ASN A 95 -10.44 -8.35 -12.81
N ILE A 96 -10.86 -8.76 -14.01
CA ILE A 96 -12.11 -8.35 -14.64
C ILE A 96 -12.99 -9.59 -14.74
N ALA A 97 -14.19 -9.54 -14.17
CA ALA A 97 -15.12 -10.67 -14.21
C ALA A 97 -15.55 -10.98 -15.66
N ALA A 98 -15.66 -12.27 -15.99
CA ALA A 98 -16.10 -12.72 -17.31
C ALA A 98 -17.61 -12.55 -17.55
N THR A 99 -18.37 -12.27 -16.48
CA THR A 99 -19.83 -12.07 -16.48
C THR A 99 -20.15 -10.67 -16.00
N ASN A 100 -21.34 -10.14 -16.35
CA ASN A 100 -21.88 -8.85 -15.89
C ASN A 100 -22.23 -8.84 -14.37
N VAL A 101 -21.35 -9.41 -13.55
CA VAL A 101 -21.50 -9.55 -12.10
C VAL A 101 -20.50 -8.59 -11.48
N ALA A 102 -20.98 -7.73 -10.58
CA ALA A 102 -20.11 -6.85 -9.83
C ALA A 102 -19.05 -7.63 -9.05
N GLY A 103 -17.88 -7.04 -8.88
CA GLY A 103 -16.91 -7.53 -7.91
C GLY A 103 -17.49 -7.50 -6.49
N ALA A 104 -17.01 -8.40 -5.63
CA ALA A 104 -17.34 -8.33 -4.22
C ALA A 104 -16.75 -7.04 -3.63
N ALA A 105 -17.59 -6.23 -2.97
CA ALA A 105 -17.12 -5.09 -2.22
C ALA A 105 -16.17 -5.56 -1.11
N GLY A 106 -15.03 -4.89 -0.96
CA GLY A 106 -14.11 -5.19 0.12
C GLY A 106 -14.70 -4.76 1.46
N THR A 107 -14.85 -5.68 2.40
CA THR A 107 -15.44 -5.41 3.73
C THR A 107 -14.46 -4.77 4.71
N SER A 108 -13.17 -4.73 4.36
CA SER A 108 -12.09 -4.32 5.27
C SER A 108 -11.10 -3.36 4.61
N ILE A 109 -11.56 -2.60 3.61
CA ILE A 109 -10.74 -1.60 2.91
C ILE A 109 -10.30 -0.49 3.87
N ASP A 110 -11.17 -0.06 4.78
CA ASP A 110 -10.81 0.97 5.78
C ASP A 110 -9.62 0.53 6.64
N SER A 111 -9.59 -0.73 7.05
CA SER A 111 -8.46 -1.30 7.81
C SER A 111 -7.17 -1.34 6.98
N LEU A 112 -7.26 -1.68 5.69
CA LEU A 112 -6.10 -1.66 4.79
C LEU A 112 -5.54 -0.24 4.67
N VAL A 113 -6.41 0.74 4.41
CA VAL A 113 -6.05 2.15 4.28
C VAL A 113 -5.46 2.68 5.59
N ASN A 114 -6.09 2.39 6.73
CA ASN A 114 -5.60 2.82 8.03
C ASN A 114 -4.26 2.17 8.40
N GLY A 115 -4.07 0.88 8.11
CA GLY A 115 -2.79 0.20 8.32
C GLY A 115 -1.66 0.84 7.51
N ILE A 116 -1.90 1.13 6.23
CA ILE A 116 -0.94 1.84 5.36
C ILE A 116 -0.68 3.26 5.88
N LYS A 117 -1.73 3.98 6.25
CA LYS A 117 -1.63 5.34 6.78
C LYS A 117 -0.74 5.39 8.02
N SER A 118 -0.94 4.49 8.99
CA SER A 118 -0.09 4.44 10.19
C SER A 118 1.39 4.22 9.88
N ILE A 119 1.71 3.46 8.82
CA ILE A 119 3.10 3.29 8.36
C ILE A 119 3.63 4.60 7.76
N VAL A 120 2.86 5.22 6.87
CA VAL A 120 3.24 6.48 6.19
C VAL A 120 3.45 7.61 7.19
N GLU A 121 2.57 7.76 8.18
CA GLU A 121 2.68 8.80 9.21
C GLU A 121 3.97 8.68 10.03
N VAL A 122 4.45 7.45 10.24
CA VAL A 122 5.68 7.16 10.99
C VAL A 122 6.93 7.36 10.12
N VAL A 123 6.88 6.98 8.85
CA VAL A 123 8.05 6.95 7.96
C VAL A 123 8.27 8.29 7.26
N LEU A 124 7.19 8.89 6.75
CA LEU A 124 7.22 10.11 5.95
C LEU A 124 6.71 11.32 6.75
N GLY A 125 5.80 11.09 7.68
CA GLY A 125 5.19 12.14 8.51
C GLY A 125 3.69 12.24 8.29
N LYS A 126 3.02 12.84 9.27
CA LYS A 126 1.55 12.98 9.35
C LYS A 126 0.92 13.87 8.27
N ASP A 127 1.70 14.77 7.70
CA ASP A 127 1.26 15.73 6.69
C ASP A 127 1.66 15.28 5.26
N GLU A 128 2.17 14.05 5.12
CA GLU A 128 2.58 13.51 3.83
C GLU A 128 1.47 12.72 3.13
N GLY A 129 1.37 12.97 1.81
CA GLY A 129 0.24 12.56 0.99
C GLY A 129 -0.78 13.69 0.83
N ASN A 130 -1.27 13.88 -0.40
CA ASN A 130 -2.27 14.90 -0.70
C ASN A 130 -3.37 14.26 -1.56
N SER A 131 -4.61 14.24 -1.06
CA SER A 131 -5.77 13.73 -1.79
C SER A 131 -6.03 14.51 -3.08
N ASP A 132 -5.62 15.77 -3.12
CA ASP A 132 -5.78 16.67 -4.27
C ASP A 132 -4.60 16.54 -5.26
N ALA A 133 -3.68 15.60 -5.02
CA ALA A 133 -2.56 15.34 -5.94
C ALA A 133 -2.94 14.46 -7.14
N GLU A 134 -4.17 13.96 -7.19
CA GLU A 134 -4.71 13.24 -8.34
C GLU A 134 -5.35 14.18 -9.36
N ASN A 135 -5.46 13.70 -10.59
CA ASN A 135 -6.17 14.39 -11.66
C ASN A 135 -7.61 13.91 -11.69
N ASP A 136 -8.52 14.80 -11.29
CA ASP A 136 -9.95 14.55 -11.29
C ASP A 136 -10.57 14.61 -12.69
N LYS A 137 -9.80 14.95 -13.74
CA LYS A 137 -10.35 15.15 -15.09
C LYS A 137 -10.52 13.85 -15.84
N LYS A 138 -11.67 13.69 -16.49
CA LYS A 138 -12.01 12.55 -17.36
C LYS A 138 -10.98 12.32 -18.44
N ALA A 139 -10.75 11.07 -18.83
CA ALA A 139 -9.84 10.71 -19.91
C ALA A 139 -10.39 11.07 -21.29
N SER A 140 -11.71 11.12 -21.45
CA SER A 140 -12.38 11.41 -22.71
C SER A 140 -12.16 12.83 -23.22
N ASP A 141 -12.19 13.82 -22.33
CA ASP A 141 -12.08 15.25 -22.67
C ASP A 141 -10.91 15.97 -22.00
N GLY A 142 -10.29 15.36 -20.98
CA GLY A 142 -9.17 15.96 -20.25
C GLY A 142 -9.53 17.17 -19.40
N SER A 143 -10.81 17.55 -19.28
CA SER A 143 -11.23 18.83 -18.67
C SER A 143 -12.41 18.74 -17.72
N THR A 144 -13.33 17.78 -17.89
CA THR A 144 -14.49 17.64 -17.00
C THR A 144 -14.12 16.78 -15.81
N ALA A 145 -14.60 17.10 -14.61
CA ALA A 145 -14.36 16.26 -13.43
C ALA A 145 -15.10 14.92 -13.50
N ILE A 146 -14.52 13.86 -12.92
CA ILE A 146 -15.18 12.58 -12.64
C ILE A 146 -16.23 12.79 -11.54
N THR A 147 -17.36 12.06 -11.60
CA THR A 147 -18.45 12.19 -10.63
C THR A 147 -18.95 10.83 -10.15
N ASP A 148 -19.57 10.77 -8.97
CA ASP A 148 -20.01 9.51 -8.35
C ASP A 148 -21.03 8.71 -9.18
N ASN A 149 -21.73 9.37 -10.11
CA ASN A 149 -22.77 8.75 -10.93
C ASN A 149 -22.74 9.22 -12.38
N GLY A 150 -21.58 9.61 -12.89
CA GLY A 150 -21.54 10.32 -14.16
C GLY A 150 -21.65 9.45 -15.40
N GLY A 151 -21.13 9.99 -16.49
CA GLY A 151 -21.39 9.58 -17.87
C GLY A 151 -20.92 8.17 -18.22
N ILE A 152 -21.00 7.85 -19.51
CA ILE A 152 -20.60 6.56 -20.07
C ILE A 152 -19.07 6.32 -20.05
N ASP A 153 -18.29 7.28 -19.56
CA ASP A 153 -16.85 7.38 -19.77
C ASP A 153 -16.05 7.52 -18.47
N GLU A 154 -16.67 7.24 -17.32
CA GLU A 154 -16.06 7.41 -15.99
C GLU A 154 -15.65 6.07 -15.36
N ALA A 155 -14.54 6.08 -14.62
CA ALA A 155 -13.98 4.90 -13.94
C ALA A 155 -14.96 4.24 -12.95
N GLY A 156 -15.84 5.04 -12.31
CA GLY A 156 -16.83 4.55 -11.34
C GLY A 156 -17.74 3.44 -11.87
N LYS A 157 -17.97 3.38 -13.20
CA LYS A 157 -18.76 2.32 -13.84
C LYS A 157 -18.16 0.92 -13.66
N LEU A 158 -16.86 0.81 -13.39
CA LEU A 158 -16.20 -0.48 -13.13
C LEU A 158 -16.61 -1.12 -11.80
N PHE A 159 -17.20 -0.35 -10.88
CA PHE A 159 -17.63 -0.80 -9.56
C PHE A 159 -19.15 -0.98 -9.45
N GLY A 160 -19.89 -0.70 -10.52
CA GLY A 160 -21.34 -0.85 -10.56
C GLY A 160 -21.80 -2.30 -10.76
N THR A 161 -23.06 -2.57 -10.40
CA THR A 161 -23.75 -3.85 -10.68
C THR A 161 -24.40 -3.90 -12.06
N THR A 162 -24.55 -2.75 -12.71
CA THR A 162 -25.12 -2.65 -14.04
C THR A 162 -24.07 -2.93 -15.10
N ALA A 163 -24.41 -3.75 -16.09
CA ALA A 163 -23.56 -3.97 -17.26
C ALA A 163 -23.22 -2.63 -17.92
N ILE A 164 -21.93 -2.40 -18.17
CA ILE A 164 -21.49 -1.20 -18.88
C ILE A 164 -21.98 -1.33 -20.34
N ALA A 165 -22.80 -0.38 -20.76
CA ALA A 165 -23.41 -0.41 -22.09
C ALA A 165 -22.34 -0.49 -23.19
N SER A 166 -22.60 -1.23 -24.28
CA SER A 166 -21.67 -1.31 -25.41
C SER A 166 -21.64 -0.03 -26.27
N VAL A 167 -22.62 0.86 -26.06
CA VAL A 167 -22.73 2.13 -26.79
C VAL A 167 -21.47 2.98 -26.57
N ASP A 168 -21.00 3.61 -27.63
CA ASP A 168 -19.90 4.57 -27.60
C ASP A 168 -18.62 4.08 -26.91
N ASN A 169 -18.38 2.76 -26.94
CA ASN A 169 -17.23 2.11 -26.29
C ASN A 169 -17.14 2.43 -24.78
N ALA A 170 -18.27 2.57 -24.08
CA ALA A 170 -18.30 2.99 -22.66
C ALA A 170 -17.34 2.18 -21.77
N ALA A 171 -17.31 0.84 -21.90
CA ALA A 171 -16.38 0.00 -21.15
C ALA A 171 -14.90 0.34 -21.37
N LYS A 172 -14.50 0.64 -22.62
CA LYS A 172 -13.12 1.06 -22.93
C LYS A 172 -12.83 2.44 -22.37
N LYS A 173 -13.80 3.36 -22.42
CA LYS A 173 -13.65 4.71 -21.88
C LYS A 173 -13.52 4.69 -20.35
N SER A 174 -14.36 3.95 -19.65
CA SER A 174 -14.24 3.75 -18.19
C SER A 174 -12.91 3.11 -17.79
N ALA A 175 -12.42 2.12 -18.55
CA ALA A 175 -11.10 1.54 -18.31
C ALA A 175 -9.96 2.52 -18.57
N ALA A 176 -10.06 3.35 -19.63
CA ALA A 176 -9.08 4.39 -19.92
C ALA A 176 -9.06 5.48 -18.84
N ASP A 177 -10.23 5.83 -18.32
CA ASP A 177 -10.39 6.79 -17.23
C ASP A 177 -9.74 6.29 -15.93
N ALA A 178 -9.99 5.03 -15.57
CA ALA A 178 -9.36 4.38 -14.42
C ALA A 178 -7.84 4.26 -14.56
N ALA A 179 -7.33 4.03 -15.78
CA ALA A 179 -5.90 4.04 -16.03
C ALA A 179 -5.32 5.46 -15.88
N LYS A 180 -5.96 6.48 -16.48
CA LYS A 180 -5.47 7.86 -16.46
C LYS A 180 -5.34 8.41 -15.03
N SER A 181 -6.35 8.19 -14.18
CA SER A 181 -6.32 8.67 -12.80
C SER A 181 -5.07 8.18 -12.06
N TYR A 182 -4.71 6.91 -12.23
CA TYR A 182 -3.49 6.32 -11.67
C TYR A 182 -2.21 7.00 -12.18
N TRP A 183 -2.03 7.09 -13.51
CA TRP A 183 -0.80 7.62 -14.12
C TRP A 183 -0.62 9.14 -13.91
N SER A 184 -1.72 9.86 -13.73
CA SER A 184 -1.69 11.32 -13.55
C SER A 184 -1.48 11.75 -12.10
N SER A 185 -1.40 10.81 -11.15
CA SER A 185 -1.13 11.09 -9.74
C SER A 185 0.32 11.55 -9.52
N LYS A 186 0.55 12.46 -8.55
CA LYS A 186 1.92 12.85 -8.15
C LYS A 186 2.78 11.68 -7.66
N TRP A 187 2.20 10.56 -7.27
CA TRP A 187 2.92 9.35 -6.88
C TRP A 187 3.81 8.83 -8.00
N CYS A 188 3.33 8.82 -9.26
CA CYS A 188 4.18 8.53 -10.41
C CYS A 188 5.33 9.53 -10.54
N GLY A 189 5.09 10.82 -10.30
CA GLY A 189 6.12 11.86 -10.35
C GLY A 189 7.24 11.71 -9.30
N TYR A 190 6.94 11.12 -8.13
CA TYR A 190 7.95 10.80 -7.10
C TYR A 190 8.79 9.56 -7.47
N ILE A 191 8.18 8.54 -8.09
CA ILE A 191 8.89 7.34 -8.57
C ILE A 191 9.93 7.71 -9.66
N TYR A 192 9.64 8.69 -10.52
CA TYR A 192 10.61 9.16 -11.53
C TYR A 192 11.74 10.06 -10.98
N LYS A 193 11.73 10.42 -9.70
CA LYS A 193 12.75 11.26 -9.06
C LYS A 193 13.70 10.50 -8.13
N LEU A 194 13.49 9.20 -7.94
CA LEU A 194 14.40 8.27 -7.28
C LEU A 194 15.21 7.52 -8.34
#